data_AF-A0ABD4A047-F1
#
_entry.id   AF-A0ABD4A047-F1
#
_cell.length_a   1.000
_cell.length_b   1.000
_cell.length_c   1.000
_cell.angle_alpha   90.00
_cell.angle_beta   90.00
_cell.angle_gamma   90.00
#
_symmetry.space_group_name_H-M   'P 1'
#
loop_
_entity.id
_entity.type
_entity.pdbx_description
1 polymer ?
#
loop_
_entity_poly.entity_id
_entity_poly.type
_entity_poly.pdbx_seq_one_letter_code
_entity_poly.pdbx_strand_id
1 'polypeptide(L)'
;MYFIETQEGLIGKEVAYVWANQFCEQTTIITKDGGVFMTCQQAGWDNDYETRILYAYEAKKILHPLKRELHEKGVIDETEWEEYENELKKKQEAKREKYLKEKEEHDRKLYEELRAKFEQ
;
A
#
# COMPACT_ATOMS: atom_id res chain seq x y z
N MET A 1 -6.80 -2.05 9.64
CA MET A 1 -6.86 -2.14 8.15
C MET A 1 -5.50 -2.48 7.51
N TYR A 2 -5.48 -3.33 6.47
CA TYR A 2 -4.32 -3.60 5.61
C TYR A 2 -4.74 -3.93 4.17
N PHE A 3 -3.83 -3.83 3.19
CA PHE A 3 -4.13 -4.15 1.78
C PHE A 3 -3.63 -5.55 1.42
N ILE A 4 -4.48 -6.34 0.76
CA ILE A 4 -4.18 -7.68 0.27
C ILE A 4 -3.71 -7.55 -1.19
N GLU A 5 -2.44 -7.88 -1.44
CA GLU A 5 -1.80 -7.68 -2.75
C GLU A 5 -1.70 -8.99 -3.58
N THR A 6 -2.14 -10.13 -3.03
CA THR A 6 -2.14 -11.43 -3.72
C THR A 6 -3.46 -12.16 -3.55
N GLN A 7 -3.81 -13.05 -4.48
CA GLN A 7 -5.05 -13.84 -4.40
C GLN A 7 -5.03 -14.79 -3.20
N GLU A 8 -3.87 -15.37 -2.90
CA GLU A 8 -3.66 -16.30 -1.79
C GLU A 8 -3.96 -15.63 -0.44
N GLY A 9 -3.73 -14.32 -0.32
CA GLY A 9 -4.03 -13.57 0.89
C GLY A 9 -5.53 -13.45 1.22
N LEU A 10 -6.40 -13.76 0.25
CA LEU A 10 -7.86 -13.77 0.43
C LEU A 10 -8.40 -15.16 0.85
N ILE A 11 -7.65 -16.23 0.65
CA ILE A 11 -8.10 -17.61 0.92
C ILE A 11 -8.40 -17.77 2.41
N GLY A 12 -9.60 -18.27 2.73
CA GLY A 12 -10.03 -18.52 4.11
C GLY A 12 -10.42 -17.27 4.91
N LYS A 13 -10.41 -16.08 4.28
CA LYS A 13 -10.87 -14.85 4.93
C LYS A 13 -12.38 -14.73 4.89
N GLU A 14 -12.97 -14.21 5.96
CA GLU A 14 -14.39 -13.87 5.99
C GLU A 14 -14.65 -12.50 5.39
N VAL A 15 -15.59 -12.42 4.46
CA VAL A 15 -15.96 -11.17 3.78
C VAL A 15 -16.94 -10.37 4.64
N ALA A 16 -16.63 -9.09 4.86
CA ALA A 16 -17.50 -8.11 5.52
C ALA A 16 -18.27 -7.25 4.52
N TYR A 17 -17.66 -6.93 3.39
CA TYR A 17 -18.24 -6.04 2.38
C TYR A 17 -17.74 -6.39 0.98
N VAL A 18 -18.64 -6.29 0.01
CA VAL A 18 -18.31 -6.42 -1.41
C VAL A 18 -18.94 -5.26 -2.15
N TRP A 19 -18.15 -4.62 -3.01
CA TRP A 19 -18.62 -3.64 -3.97
C TRP A 19 -18.03 -3.94 -5.34
N ALA A 20 -18.87 -3.96 -6.35
CA ALA A 20 -18.45 -4.04 -7.74
C ALA A 20 -19.21 -2.96 -8.52
N ASN A 21 -18.53 -2.28 -9.43
CA ASN A 21 -19.23 -1.40 -10.36
C ASN A 21 -20.08 -2.23 -11.35
N GLN A 22 -20.99 -1.58 -12.07
CA GLN A 22 -21.99 -2.24 -12.92
C GLN A 22 -21.40 -3.19 -13.96
N PHE A 23 -20.17 -2.92 -14.43
CA PHE A 23 -19.46 -3.72 -15.41
C PHE A 23 -18.39 -4.64 -14.79
N CYS A 24 -18.29 -4.67 -13.47
CA CYS A 24 -17.27 -5.40 -12.71
C CYS A 24 -15.82 -5.08 -13.14
N GLU A 25 -15.59 -3.94 -13.79
CA GLU A 25 -14.26 -3.43 -14.12
C GLU A 25 -13.45 -3.12 -12.86
N GLN A 26 -14.12 -2.85 -11.74
CA GLN A 26 -13.49 -2.76 -10.44
C GLN A 26 -14.32 -3.55 -9.41
N THR A 27 -13.65 -4.43 -8.68
CA THR A 27 -14.22 -5.17 -7.55
C THR A 27 -13.43 -4.86 -6.28
N THR A 28 -14.13 -4.57 -5.20
CA THR A 28 -13.60 -4.29 -3.86
C THR A 28 -14.19 -5.28 -2.89
N ILE A 29 -13.33 -6.02 -2.21
CA ILE A 29 -13.68 -6.97 -1.16
C ILE A 29 -12.98 -6.49 0.11
N ILE A 30 -13.75 -6.29 1.18
CA ILE A 30 -13.22 -5.96 2.51
C ILE A 30 -13.55 -7.12 3.43
N THR A 31 -12.54 -7.64 4.12
CA THR A 31 -12.65 -8.76 5.04
C THR A 31 -12.92 -8.28 6.46
N LYS A 32 -13.51 -9.14 7.30
CA LYS A 32 -13.86 -8.80 8.69
C LYS A 32 -12.66 -8.46 9.57
N ASP A 33 -11.46 -8.93 9.21
CA ASP A 33 -10.20 -8.60 9.87
C ASP A 33 -9.52 -7.33 9.30
N GLY A 34 -10.26 -6.54 8.52
CA GLY A 34 -9.81 -5.24 8.01
C GLY A 34 -8.88 -5.34 6.79
N GLY A 35 -8.84 -6.48 6.11
CA GLY A 35 -8.13 -6.67 4.85
C GLY A 35 -8.91 -6.07 3.68
N VAL A 36 -8.22 -5.30 2.83
CA VAL A 36 -8.81 -4.67 1.65
C VAL A 36 -8.18 -5.31 0.41
N PHE A 37 -9.02 -5.95 -0.40
CA PHE A 37 -8.65 -6.54 -1.68
C PHE A 37 -9.38 -5.82 -2.81
N MET A 38 -8.65 -5.20 -3.72
CA MET A 38 -9.24 -4.49 -4.86
C MET A 38 -8.66 -5.01 -6.16
N THR A 39 -9.51 -5.35 -7.09
CA THR A 39 -9.12 -5.75 -8.44
C THR A 39 -9.73 -4.82 -9.46
N CYS A 40 -9.04 -4.65 -10.58
CA CYS A 40 -9.58 -4.01 -11.75
C CYS A 40 -9.32 -4.82 -13.02
N GLN A 41 -10.17 -4.67 -14.02
CA GLN A 41 -9.86 -5.10 -15.37
C GLN A 41 -8.96 -4.06 -16.04
N GLN A 42 -7.93 -4.53 -16.73
CA GLN A 42 -7.05 -3.70 -17.52
C GLN A 42 -6.96 -4.28 -18.93
N ALA A 43 -7.13 -3.41 -19.93
CA ALA A 43 -6.91 -3.77 -21.32
C ALA A 43 -5.41 -4.07 -21.53
N GLY A 44 -5.13 -5.27 -22.04
CA GLY A 44 -3.81 -5.67 -22.49
C GLY A 44 -3.54 -5.17 -23.90
N TRP A 45 -2.43 -5.64 -24.46
CA TRP A 45 -1.88 -5.11 -25.71
C TRP A 45 -2.54 -5.74 -26.95
N ASP A 46 -3.28 -6.85 -26.79
CA ASP A 46 -3.89 -7.61 -27.90
C ASP A 46 -5.43 -7.69 -27.76
N ASN A 47 -6.06 -6.61 -27.31
CA ASN A 47 -7.51 -6.58 -26.99
C ASN A 47 -7.95 -7.64 -25.96
N ASP A 48 -7.02 -8.19 -25.20
CA ASP A 48 -7.26 -9.02 -24.04
C ASP A 48 -7.59 -8.15 -22.82
N TYR A 49 -8.29 -8.72 -21.86
CA TYR A 49 -8.57 -8.09 -20.57
C TYR A 49 -7.98 -8.96 -19.48
N GLU A 50 -7.06 -8.39 -18.70
CA GLU A 50 -6.49 -9.05 -17.54
C GLU A 50 -7.09 -8.48 -16.26
N THR A 51 -7.29 -9.35 -15.27
CA THR A 51 -7.64 -8.90 -13.91
C THR A 51 -6.37 -8.63 -13.14
N ARG A 52 -6.18 -7.37 -12.74
CA ARG A 52 -5.03 -6.93 -11.94
C ARG A 52 -5.47 -6.62 -10.52
N ILE A 53 -4.70 -7.07 -9.54
CA ILE A 53 -4.86 -6.63 -8.15
C ILE A 53 -4.23 -5.24 -8.02
N LEU A 54 -4.96 -4.29 -7.45
CA LEU A 54 -4.47 -2.93 -7.24
C LEU A 54 -3.41 -2.89 -6.15
N TYR A 55 -2.35 -2.10 -6.36
CA TYR A 55 -1.38 -1.83 -5.32
C TYR A 55 -2.01 -1.02 -4.17
N ALA A 56 -1.47 -1.15 -2.96
CA ALA A 56 -1.99 -0.45 -1.78
C ALA A 56 -2.16 1.07 -1.98
N TYR A 57 -1.26 1.73 -2.74
CA TYR A 57 -1.36 3.17 -2.99
C TYR A 57 -2.51 3.54 -3.93
N GLU A 58 -2.85 2.67 -4.89
CA GLU A 58 -3.97 2.87 -5.82
C GLU A 58 -5.29 2.61 -5.09
N ALA A 59 -5.37 1.47 -4.40
CA ALA A 59 -6.52 1.09 -3.59
C ALA A 59 -6.82 2.16 -2.52
N LYS A 60 -5.81 2.69 -1.84
CA LYS A 60 -5.96 3.80 -0.88
C LYS A 60 -6.60 5.03 -1.52
N LYS A 61 -6.16 5.44 -2.72
CA LYS A 61 -6.70 6.62 -3.41
C LYS A 61 -8.18 6.47 -3.72
N ILE A 62 -8.62 5.26 -4.09
CA ILE A 62 -10.02 4.97 -4.40
C ILE A 62 -10.86 4.87 -3.13
N LEU A 63 -10.31 4.27 -2.07
CA LEU A 63 -11.05 4.01 -0.84
C LEU A 63 -11.15 5.25 0.07
N HIS A 64 -10.17 6.14 0.05
CA HIS A 64 -10.11 7.32 0.93
C HIS A 64 -11.35 8.24 0.82
N PRO A 65 -11.87 8.57 -0.39
CA PRO A 65 -13.12 9.32 -0.52
C PRO A 65 -14.34 8.60 0.08
N LEU A 66 -14.30 7.26 0.18
CA LEU A 66 -15.39 6.42 0.67
C LEU A 66 -15.31 6.16 2.19
N LYS A 67 -14.30 6.70 2.89
CA LYS A 67 -14.05 6.45 4.32
C LYS A 67 -15.31 6.62 5.18
N ARG A 68 -16.03 7.73 5.01
CA ARG A 68 -17.24 8.03 5.82
C ARG A 68 -18.36 7.01 5.57
N GLU A 69 -18.61 6.66 4.32
CA GLU A 69 -19.64 5.68 3.96
C GLU A 69 -19.31 4.29 4.51
N LEU A 70 -18.04 3.88 4.44
CA LEU A 70 -17.59 2.60 4.97
C LEU A 70 -17.67 2.54 6.50
N HIS A 71 -17.43 3.67 7.17
CA HIS A 71 -17.62 3.80 8.62
C HIS A 71 -19.10 3.73 9.00
N GLU A 72 -19.98 4.46 8.31
CA GLU A 72 -21.43 4.40 8.52
C GLU A 72 -22.00 2.98 8.33
N LYS A 73 -21.40 2.19 7.43
CA LYS A 73 -21.75 0.78 7.20
C LYS A 73 -21.10 -0.20 8.19
N GLY A 74 -20.24 0.28 9.11
CA GLY A 74 -19.51 -0.56 10.06
C GLY A 74 -18.49 -1.49 9.42
N VAL A 75 -17.98 -1.14 8.24
CA VAL A 75 -17.06 -1.97 7.45
C VAL A 75 -15.60 -1.64 7.77
N ILE A 76 -15.28 -0.35 7.87
CA ILE A 76 -13.96 0.14 8.31
C ILE A 76 -14.19 1.33 9.23
N ASP A 77 -13.62 1.30 10.43
CA ASP A 77 -13.72 2.39 11.40
C ASP A 77 -12.73 3.53 11.11
N GLU A 78 -13.02 4.74 11.61
CA GLU A 78 -12.09 5.87 11.50
C GLU A 78 -10.76 5.60 12.21
N THR A 79 -10.80 4.89 13.34
CA THR A 79 -9.62 4.50 14.10
C THR A 79 -8.70 3.57 13.30
N GLU A 80 -9.28 2.60 12.58
CA GLU A 80 -8.51 1.67 11.74
C GLU A 80 -7.78 2.38 10.60
N TRP A 81 -8.34 3.48 10.09
CA TRP A 81 -7.68 4.35 9.11
C TRP A 81 -6.50 5.09 9.73
N GLU A 82 -6.69 5.69 10.90
CA GLU A 82 -5.64 6.44 11.60
C GLU A 82 -4.47 5.53 11.98
N GLU A 83 -4.76 4.34 12.51
CA GLU A 83 -3.75 3.33 12.82
C GLU A 83 -2.93 2.96 11.57
N TYR A 84 -3.60 2.71 10.45
CA TYR A 84 -2.94 2.41 9.19
C TYR A 84 -2.03 3.55 8.73
N GLU A 85 -2.48 4.80 8.82
CA GLU A 85 -1.67 5.97 8.44
C GLU A 85 -0.48 6.21 9.37
N ASN A 86 -0.66 5.99 10.66
CA ASN A 86 0.41 6.09 11.65
C ASN A 86 1.49 5.02 11.41
N GLU A 87 1.10 3.79 11.11
CA GLU A 87 2.05 2.73 10.76
C GLU A 87 2.81 3.03 9.47
N LEU A 88 2.16 3.62 8.46
CA LEU A 88 2.85 4.09 7.26
C LEU A 88 3.87 5.18 7.57
N LYS A 89 3.52 6.16 8.41
CA LYS A 89 4.45 7.23 8.81
C LYS A 89 5.68 6.68 9.53
N LYS A 90 5.47 5.80 10.52
CA LYS A 90 6.59 5.12 11.23
C LYS A 90 7.51 4.37 10.27
N LYS A 91 6.95 3.64 9.31
CA LYS A 91 7.74 2.92 8.28
C LYS A 91 8.53 3.87 7.39
N GLN A 92 7.95 5.02 7.02
CA GLN A 92 8.63 6.04 6.22
C GLN A 92 9.76 6.71 7.01
N GLU A 93 9.53 7.05 8.28
CA GLU A 93 10.54 7.61 9.18
C GLU A 93 11.70 6.64 9.36
N ALA A 94 11.43 5.36 9.67
CA ALA A 94 12.46 4.34 9.80
C ALA A 94 13.31 4.16 8.52
N LYS A 95 12.66 4.18 7.34
CA LYS A 95 13.39 4.13 6.05
C LYS A 95 14.25 5.36 5.84
N ARG A 96 13.73 6.55 6.19
CA ARG A 96 14.46 7.82 6.06
C ARG A 96 15.68 7.84 6.98
N GLU A 97 15.53 7.41 8.23
CA GLU A 97 16.65 7.31 9.17
C GLU A 97 17.72 6.34 8.69
N LYS A 98 17.31 5.16 8.18
CA LYS A 98 18.23 4.18 7.62
C LYS A 98 19.01 4.76 6.44
N TYR A 99 18.31 5.42 5.51
CA TYR A 99 18.94 6.07 4.37
C TYR A 99 19.94 7.16 4.78
N LEU A 100 19.60 7.98 5.78
CA LEU A 100 20.51 9.02 6.29
C LEU A 100 21.77 8.41 6.89
N LYS A 101 21.66 7.33 7.67
CA LYS A 101 22.81 6.62 8.25
C LYS A 101 23.71 6.02 7.16
N GLU A 102 23.12 5.38 6.16
CA GLU A 102 23.86 4.81 5.02
C GLU A 102 24.58 5.90 4.23
N LYS A 103 23.93 7.05 4.04
CA LYS A 103 24.53 8.22 3.38
C LYS A 103 25.68 8.80 4.19
N GLU A 104 25.54 9.01 5.50
CA GLU A 104 26.61 9.51 6.36
C GLU A 104 27.83 8.58 6.37
N GLU A 105 27.60 7.26 6.41
CA GLU A 105 28.70 6.29 6.36
C GLU A 105 29.41 6.31 5.00
N HIS A 106 28.65 6.41 3.91
CA HIS A 106 29.20 6.55 2.56
C HIS A 106 30.01 7.84 2.41
N ASP A 107 29.48 8.97 2.86
CA ASP A 107 30.15 10.27 2.79
C ASP A 107 31.42 10.30 3.65
N ARG A 108 31.41 9.62 4.81
CA ARG A 108 32.62 9.46 5.65
C ARG A 108 33.71 8.67 4.94
N LYS A 109 33.36 7.53 4.34
CA LYS A 109 34.31 6.69 3.58
C LYS A 109 34.91 7.48 2.42
N LEU A 110 34.07 8.19 1.66
CA LEU A 110 34.51 9.02 0.55
C LEU A 110 35.47 10.13 0.99
N TYR A 111 35.18 10.78 2.12
CA TYR A 111 36.08 11.78 2.70
C TYR A 111 37.44 11.21 3.09
N GLU A 112 37.46 10.05 3.77
CA GLU A 112 38.70 9.36 4.15
C GLU A 112 39.55 8.96 2.92
N GLU A 113 38.91 8.43 1.87
CA GLU A 113 39.57 8.08 0.60
C GLU A 113 40.16 9.30 -0.11
N LEU A 114 39.40 10.40 -0.20
CA LEU A 114 39.87 11.64 -0.82
C LEU A 114 41.02 12.25 -0.03
N ARG A 115 40.92 12.28 1.31
CA ARG A 115 41.98 12.78 2.17
C ARG A 115 43.28 11.99 1.98
N ALA A 116 43.19 10.66 1.98
CA ALA A 116 44.35 9.80 1.74
C ALA A 116 44.98 9.99 0.34
N LYS A 117 44.18 10.35 -0.66
CA LYS A 117 44.62 10.54 -2.05
C LYS A 117 45.26 11.90 -2.33
N PHE A 118 44.88 12.95 -1.59
CA PHE A 118 45.25 14.33 -1.91
C PHE A 118 46.08 15.06 -0.83
N GLU A 119 46.29 14.47 0.35
CA GLU A 119 47.20 15.01 1.39
C GLU A 119 48.61 14.36 1.38
N GLN A 120 49.00 13.68 0.29
CA GLN A 120 50.40 13.32 -0.04
C GLN A 120 50.97 14.25 -1.10
#